data_AF-A0A975BZG6-F1
#
_entry.id   AF-A0A975BZG6-F1
#
_cell.length_a   1.000
_cell.length_b   1.000
_cell.length_c   1.000
_cell.angle_alpha   90.00
_cell.angle_beta   90.00
_cell.angle_gamma   90.00
#
_symmetry.space_group_name_H-M   'P 1'
#
loop_
_entity.id
_entity.type
_entity.pdbx_description
1 polymer ?
#
loop_
_entity_poly.entity_id
_entity_poly.type
_entity_poly.pdbx_seq_one_letter_code
_entity_poly.pdbx_strand_id
1 'polypeptide(L)'
;MTTKTEAAQPVVLAIADMVTGAFEKTTTWIAIVLFVSAVVYLFRDVFRSYRLLRVVREGRLQSGGRLAAVGTILGIAFQDWTFLAIKERKIFRRVRMRAEHEMFPPTPQIDLARFQSPTSRKLRRIPGDETGAQRVELYQAALAKWKRHLPKIYKGDPTIKVANAAEVNAHFAEMDRYFDVLADMGVDEEGKYFICPIEIESGFITPLHLLTGLLIEFNQKWGNVLSAFNRDASKVTGPLGESGGDIREIQMFIYTCWLLWGPSIPVCGCARSDARFRSVQYGFGDENNSLEIVGAASRIDPLMKHLLDTTRNHIASATEPGKRDVIRMPMALPVTVRGRLRLSDTIGLDRRDTNALPGTALTSWKGGADRRPVLYISTIKQGAEGAASPYESVNVGEISLEEGAVRSKYYSAYLWIAFVMMEEKDGRFTPLSQTRNEARPWTDLVPFFEHGNLADAESLAYGKAQLAAKVAEALVSAVENLPKETTTRLVFACAIDDPGCNTAAESLFAGWQGGERVRDLVRARVRERAGQGDPDYVRLQTSGVVIFEPDGAAWRAAHDYSACALPDHVALHYKTMDDEAVTA
;
A
#
# COMPACT_ATOMS: atom_id res chain seq x y z
N MET A 1 13.37 98.60 15.84
CA MET A 1 13.26 97.20 16.29
C MET A 1 12.57 96.40 15.18
N THR A 2 13.38 95.64 14.46
CA THR A 2 13.01 94.71 13.39
C THR A 2 12.47 93.41 13.98
N THR A 3 11.32 92.92 13.53
CA THR A 3 10.95 91.51 13.67
C THR A 3 10.57 90.94 12.31
N LYS A 4 11.51 90.16 11.78
CA LYS A 4 11.42 89.28 10.61
C LYS A 4 10.47 88.12 10.95
N THR A 5 9.24 88.10 10.42
CA THR A 5 8.36 86.93 10.58
C THR A 5 7.33 86.74 9.46
N GLU A 6 7.59 87.20 8.24
CA GLU A 6 6.63 87.02 7.12
C GLU A 6 7.18 86.28 5.89
N ALA A 7 8.41 85.77 5.93
CA ALA A 7 9.02 85.09 4.76
C ALA A 7 8.99 83.55 4.80
N ALA A 8 8.51 82.92 5.88
CA ALA A 8 8.56 81.45 6.03
C ALA A 8 7.31 80.70 5.55
N GLN A 9 6.18 81.39 5.37
CA GLN A 9 4.89 80.77 5.05
C GLN A 9 4.78 80.17 3.63
N PRO A 10 5.29 80.80 2.55
CA PRO A 10 5.15 80.23 1.20
C PRO A 10 6.06 79.01 0.97
N VAL A 11 7.17 78.89 1.68
CA VAL A 11 8.09 77.74 1.58
C VAL A 11 7.50 76.50 2.25
N VAL A 12 6.82 76.66 3.39
CA VAL A 12 6.19 75.54 4.10
C VAL A 12 5.00 74.97 3.30
N LEU A 13 4.20 75.83 2.66
CA LEU A 13 3.11 75.39 1.77
C LEU A 13 3.62 74.69 0.51
N ALA A 14 4.69 75.21 -0.12
CA ALA A 14 5.29 74.55 -1.29
C ALA A 14 5.92 73.18 -0.96
N ILE A 15 6.54 73.03 0.23
CA ILE A 15 7.06 71.74 0.69
C ILE A 15 5.91 70.79 1.03
N ALA A 16 4.82 71.28 1.65
CA ALA A 16 3.65 70.46 1.94
C ALA A 16 2.99 69.91 0.66
N ASP A 17 2.81 70.74 -0.37
CA ASP A 17 2.26 70.33 -1.67
C ASP A 17 3.19 69.39 -2.45
N MET A 18 4.51 69.58 -2.33
CA MET A 18 5.49 68.69 -2.95
C MET A 18 5.54 67.33 -2.23
N VAL A 19 5.36 67.31 -0.91
CA VAL A 19 5.30 66.09 -0.09
C VAL A 19 3.98 65.35 -0.31
N THR A 20 2.83 66.03 -0.37
CA THR A 20 1.53 65.39 -0.66
C THR A 20 1.47 64.86 -2.09
N GLY A 21 1.95 65.60 -3.09
CA GLY A 21 2.04 65.14 -4.48
C GLY A 21 3.01 63.97 -4.68
N ALA A 22 4.10 63.92 -3.91
CA ALA A 22 4.97 62.74 -3.86
C ALA A 22 4.28 61.56 -3.18
N PHE A 23 3.54 61.81 -2.09
CA PHE A 23 2.80 60.79 -1.34
C PHE A 23 1.70 60.14 -2.19
N GLU A 24 0.91 60.94 -2.93
CA GLU A 24 -0.13 60.48 -3.85
C GLU A 24 0.42 59.65 -5.02
N LYS A 25 1.60 60.04 -5.55
CA LYS A 25 2.27 59.24 -6.58
C LYS A 25 2.79 57.92 -6.01
N THR A 26 3.38 57.92 -4.81
CA THR A 26 3.82 56.67 -4.17
C THR A 26 2.67 55.75 -3.80
N THR A 27 1.54 56.25 -3.29
CA THR A 27 0.37 55.42 -2.97
C THR A 27 -0.25 54.83 -4.24
N THR A 28 -0.31 55.60 -5.33
CA THR A 28 -0.76 55.12 -6.64
C THR A 28 0.14 54.03 -7.19
N TRP A 29 1.47 54.20 -7.12
CA TRP A 29 2.43 53.18 -7.54
C TRP A 29 2.34 51.90 -6.70
N ILE A 30 2.22 52.02 -5.38
CA ILE A 30 2.01 50.88 -4.48
C ILE A 30 0.71 50.15 -4.85
N ALA A 31 -0.39 50.88 -5.08
CA ALA A 31 -1.67 50.29 -5.49
C ALA A 31 -1.56 49.54 -6.83
N ILE A 32 -0.87 50.10 -7.82
CA ILE A 32 -0.63 49.46 -9.12
C ILE A 32 0.21 48.19 -8.95
N VAL A 33 1.30 48.24 -8.18
CA VAL A 33 2.16 47.07 -7.92
C VAL A 33 1.39 45.97 -7.19
N LEU A 34 0.58 46.31 -6.19
CA LEU A 34 -0.28 45.36 -5.50
C LEU A 34 -1.35 44.76 -6.42
N PHE A 35 -1.96 45.57 -7.29
CA PHE A 35 -2.93 45.10 -8.28
C PHE A 35 -2.30 44.15 -9.30
N VAL A 36 -1.17 44.53 -9.91
CA VAL A 36 -0.44 43.67 -10.86
C VAL A 36 0.01 42.39 -10.19
N SER A 37 0.52 42.47 -8.95
CA SER A 37 0.88 41.29 -8.18
C SER A 37 -0.32 40.38 -7.96
N ALA A 38 -1.47 40.92 -7.51
CA ALA A 38 -2.70 40.16 -7.32
C ALA A 38 -3.20 39.49 -8.61
N VAL A 39 -3.10 40.18 -9.74
CA VAL A 39 -3.44 39.64 -11.07
C VAL A 39 -2.50 38.49 -11.43
N VAL A 40 -1.18 38.66 -11.30
CA VAL A 40 -0.18 37.62 -11.57
C VAL A 40 -0.41 36.40 -10.66
N TYR A 41 -0.70 36.62 -9.37
CA TYR A 41 -1.04 35.55 -8.42
C TYR A 41 -2.30 34.79 -8.81
N LEU A 42 -3.38 35.49 -9.21
CA LEU A 42 -4.61 34.86 -9.69
C LEU A 42 -4.37 34.04 -10.96
N PHE A 43 -3.61 34.59 -11.92
CA PHE A 43 -3.25 33.89 -13.15
C PHE A 43 -2.42 32.63 -12.87
N ARG A 44 -1.52 32.67 -11.87
CA ARG A 44 -0.74 31.50 -11.44
C ARG A 44 -1.64 30.37 -10.94
N ASP A 45 -2.62 30.65 -10.09
CA ASP A 45 -3.52 29.62 -9.55
C ASP A 45 -4.51 29.09 -10.59
N VAL A 46 -5.00 29.95 -11.49
CA VAL A 46 -5.82 29.53 -12.64
C VAL A 46 -5.01 28.64 -13.58
N PHE A 47 -3.75 28.99 -13.86
CA PHE A 47 -2.87 28.19 -14.70
C PHE A 47 -2.53 26.84 -14.08
N ARG A 48 -2.21 26.81 -12.78
CA ARG A 48 -2.01 25.57 -12.01
C ARG A 48 -3.26 24.68 -12.06
N SER A 49 -4.43 25.27 -11.81
CA SER A 49 -5.73 24.59 -11.89
C SER A 49 -5.98 23.99 -13.27
N TYR A 50 -5.67 24.74 -14.33
CA TYR A 50 -5.83 24.31 -15.72
C TYR A 50 -4.91 23.14 -16.06
N ARG A 51 -3.61 23.25 -15.72
CA ARG A 51 -2.63 22.18 -15.94
C ARG A 51 -3.02 20.91 -15.19
N LEU A 52 -3.47 21.02 -13.94
CA LEU A 52 -3.93 19.87 -13.14
C LEU A 52 -5.11 19.14 -13.82
N LEU A 53 -6.20 19.85 -14.11
CA LEU A 53 -7.37 19.26 -14.75
C LEU A 53 -7.06 18.67 -16.13
N ARG A 54 -6.17 19.33 -16.87
CA ARG A 54 -5.75 18.86 -18.19
C ARG A 54 -5.05 17.51 -18.09
N VAL A 55 -4.03 17.37 -17.24
CA VAL A 55 -3.26 16.12 -17.15
C VAL A 55 -4.10 14.98 -16.57
N VAL A 56 -4.90 15.25 -15.53
CA VAL A 56 -5.81 14.23 -14.95
C VAL A 56 -6.82 13.72 -16.00
N ARG A 57 -7.25 14.57 -16.94
CA ARG A 57 -8.21 14.20 -17.99
C ARG A 57 -7.58 13.68 -19.28
N GLU A 58 -6.31 13.96 -19.56
CA GLU A 58 -5.60 13.49 -20.78
C GLU A 58 -5.52 11.96 -20.84
N GLY A 59 -5.49 11.27 -19.69
CA GLY A 59 -5.56 9.81 -19.63
C GLY A 59 -6.95 9.21 -19.90
N ARG A 60 -7.99 10.04 -20.07
CA ARG A 60 -9.36 9.60 -20.36
C ARG A 60 -9.68 9.91 -21.82
N LEU A 61 -10.43 9.02 -22.49
CA LEU A 61 -10.88 9.16 -23.90
C LEU A 61 -11.80 10.38 -24.17
N GLN A 62 -11.78 11.42 -23.32
CA GLN A 62 -12.59 12.63 -23.47
C GLN A 62 -11.97 13.58 -24.51
N SER A 63 -12.63 13.68 -25.67
CA SER A 63 -12.32 14.59 -26.78
C SER A 63 -12.53 16.10 -26.50
N GLY A 64 -12.57 16.53 -25.22
CA GLY A 64 -12.85 17.92 -24.81
C GLY A 64 -11.79 18.58 -23.93
N GLY A 65 -10.63 17.95 -23.70
CA GLY A 65 -9.73 18.22 -22.57
C GLY A 65 -9.47 19.70 -22.24
N ARG A 66 -9.19 20.54 -23.24
CA ARG A 66 -8.84 21.96 -22.99
C ARG A 66 -10.04 22.83 -22.62
N LEU A 67 -11.12 22.79 -23.40
CA LEU A 67 -12.31 23.61 -23.16
C LEU A 67 -13.06 23.15 -21.90
N ALA A 68 -13.09 21.84 -21.65
CA ALA A 68 -13.70 21.29 -20.45
C ALA A 68 -12.95 21.72 -19.17
N ALA A 69 -11.62 21.80 -19.20
CA ALA A 69 -10.83 22.27 -18.06
C ALA A 69 -11.14 23.75 -17.76
N VAL A 70 -11.13 24.61 -18.78
CA VAL A 70 -11.48 26.04 -18.65
C VAL A 70 -12.90 26.22 -18.12
N GLY A 71 -13.88 25.50 -18.70
CA GLY A 71 -15.28 25.56 -18.25
C GLY A 71 -15.45 25.12 -16.79
N THR A 72 -14.66 24.14 -16.32
CA THR A 72 -14.68 23.69 -14.91
C THR A 72 -14.16 24.79 -13.97
N ILE A 73 -13.06 25.45 -14.34
CA ILE A 73 -12.46 26.53 -13.53
C ILE A 73 -13.41 27.72 -13.45
N LEU A 74 -13.96 28.16 -14.59
CA LEU A 74 -14.94 29.24 -14.62
C LEU A 74 -16.18 28.88 -13.80
N GLY A 75 -16.70 27.66 -13.94
CA GLY A 75 -17.84 27.18 -13.16
C GLY A 75 -17.60 27.25 -11.65
N ILE A 76 -16.45 26.75 -11.17
CA ILE A 76 -16.07 26.82 -9.74
C ILE A 76 -15.99 28.27 -9.26
N ALA A 77 -15.41 29.15 -10.09
CA ALA A 77 -15.17 30.52 -9.70
C ALA A 77 -16.45 31.39 -9.70
N PHE A 78 -17.39 31.14 -10.62
CA PHE A 78 -18.70 31.80 -10.65
C PHE A 78 -19.67 31.29 -9.57
N GLN A 79 -19.68 29.98 -9.31
CA GLN A 79 -20.66 29.35 -8.40
C GLN A 79 -20.60 29.91 -6.97
N ASP A 80 -19.43 30.36 -6.51
CA ASP A 80 -19.23 30.82 -5.14
C ASP A 80 -18.75 32.27 -5.05
N TRP A 81 -18.87 33.06 -6.13
CA TRP A 81 -18.38 34.44 -6.19
C TRP A 81 -16.91 34.55 -5.71
N THR A 82 -16.12 33.49 -5.92
CA THR A 82 -14.82 33.31 -5.25
C THR A 82 -13.74 34.22 -5.81
N PHE A 83 -13.95 34.79 -7.00
CA PHE A 83 -13.11 35.87 -7.54
C PHE A 83 -13.11 37.13 -6.66
N LEU A 84 -14.20 37.39 -5.91
CA LEU A 84 -14.33 38.59 -5.08
C LEU A 84 -13.89 38.36 -3.63
N ALA A 85 -13.97 37.11 -3.16
CA ALA A 85 -13.45 36.72 -1.85
C ALA A 85 -12.00 36.25 -1.98
N ILE A 86 -11.05 37.19 -2.05
CA ILE A 86 -9.60 37.00 -2.16
C ILE A 86 -9.09 36.12 -1.00
N LYS A 87 -9.21 34.80 -1.13
CA LYS A 87 -8.49 33.80 -0.36
C LYS A 87 -7.89 32.83 -1.36
N GLU A 88 -6.68 33.16 -1.77
CA GLU A 88 -5.81 32.52 -2.79
C GLU A 88 -5.99 31.00 -2.85
N ARG A 89 -5.89 30.32 -1.70
CA ARG A 89 -5.94 28.85 -1.65
C ARG A 89 -7.30 28.22 -2.00
N LYS A 90 -8.38 28.98 -2.17
CA LYS A 90 -9.73 28.41 -2.36
C LYS A 90 -9.98 27.85 -3.76
N ILE A 91 -9.53 28.52 -4.83
CA ILE A 91 -9.83 28.06 -6.20
C ILE A 91 -9.04 26.79 -6.52
N PHE A 92 -7.71 26.83 -6.36
CA PHE A 92 -6.87 25.66 -6.64
C PHE A 92 -7.24 24.45 -5.76
N ARG A 93 -7.51 24.66 -4.47
CA ARG A 93 -7.99 23.60 -3.57
C ARG A 93 -9.30 22.98 -4.04
N ARG A 94 -10.26 23.79 -4.49
CA ARG A 94 -11.53 23.26 -5.02
C ARG A 94 -11.36 22.54 -6.35
N VAL A 95 -10.45 23.01 -7.20
CA VAL A 95 -10.07 22.31 -8.42
C VAL A 95 -9.39 20.97 -8.09
N ARG A 96 -8.61 20.89 -7.02
CA ARG A 96 -8.06 19.62 -6.51
C ARG A 96 -9.15 18.68 -5.99
N MET A 97 -10.03 19.15 -5.10
CA MET A 97 -11.19 18.39 -4.62
C MET A 97 -12.05 17.89 -5.79
N ARG A 98 -12.19 18.73 -6.82
CA ARG A 98 -12.88 18.40 -8.05
C ARG A 98 -12.19 17.28 -8.83
N ALA A 99 -10.88 17.39 -9.03
CA ALA A 99 -10.11 16.38 -9.73
C ALA A 99 -10.17 15.03 -8.99
N GLU A 100 -10.04 15.04 -7.66
CA GLU A 100 -10.12 13.86 -6.80
C GLU A 100 -11.52 13.19 -6.89
N HIS A 101 -12.61 13.95 -6.82
CA HIS A 101 -13.98 13.42 -7.04
C HIS A 101 -14.27 13.03 -8.50
N GLU A 102 -13.55 13.59 -9.45
CA GLU A 102 -13.63 13.14 -10.84
C GLU A 102 -12.94 11.78 -11.03
N MET A 103 -12.00 11.39 -10.16
CA MET A 103 -11.41 10.05 -10.16
C MET A 103 -12.43 8.99 -9.72
N PHE A 104 -13.27 9.31 -8.72
CA PHE A 104 -14.17 8.36 -8.05
C PHE A 104 -15.57 8.96 -7.82
N PRO A 105 -16.67 8.32 -8.24
CA PRO A 105 -16.89 7.64 -9.52
C PRO A 105 -16.70 8.59 -10.71
N PRO A 106 -16.19 8.11 -11.87
CA PRO A 106 -15.86 8.98 -12.98
C PRO A 106 -17.10 9.73 -13.48
N THR A 107 -16.87 10.91 -14.05
CA THR A 107 -17.89 11.58 -14.85
C THR A 107 -18.48 10.56 -15.82
N PRO A 108 -19.82 10.35 -15.84
CA PRO A 108 -20.44 9.40 -16.74
C PRO A 108 -19.89 9.60 -18.15
N GLN A 109 -19.52 8.50 -18.81
CA GLN A 109 -19.01 8.52 -20.18
C GLN A 109 -20.04 7.87 -21.09
N ILE A 110 -20.20 8.41 -22.30
CA ILE A 110 -20.89 7.70 -23.37
C ILE A 110 -19.90 6.64 -23.86
N ASP A 111 -20.19 5.36 -23.65
CA ASP A 111 -19.39 4.27 -24.22
C ASP A 111 -19.55 4.28 -25.75
N LEU A 112 -18.70 5.07 -26.41
CA LEU A 112 -18.61 5.17 -27.87
C LEU A 112 -17.86 3.98 -28.47
N ALA A 113 -17.07 3.24 -27.69
CA ALA A 113 -16.29 2.09 -28.17
C ALA A 113 -17.22 0.93 -28.60
N ARG A 114 -18.36 0.75 -27.92
CA ARG A 114 -19.43 -0.15 -28.37
C ARG A 114 -20.07 0.24 -29.70
N PHE A 115 -19.88 1.47 -30.20
CA PHE A 115 -20.34 1.89 -31.53
C PHE A 115 -19.34 1.57 -32.64
N GLN A 116 -18.07 1.29 -32.31
CA GLN A 116 -16.99 1.19 -33.30
C GLN A 116 -16.43 -0.21 -33.53
N SER A 117 -16.80 -1.22 -32.73
CA SER A 117 -16.38 -2.62 -32.98
C SER A 117 -16.96 -3.15 -34.30
N PRO A 118 -16.14 -3.38 -35.36
CA PRO A 118 -16.60 -3.95 -36.62
C PRO A 118 -16.97 -5.44 -36.50
N THR A 119 -16.51 -6.10 -35.44
CA THR A 119 -16.70 -7.53 -35.16
C THR A 119 -18.03 -7.84 -34.46
N SER A 120 -18.73 -6.84 -33.94
CA SER A 120 -20.04 -7.04 -33.28
C SER A 120 -21.21 -7.27 -34.24
N ARG A 121 -21.02 -7.15 -35.56
CA ARG A 121 -22.09 -7.33 -36.57
C ARG A 121 -22.68 -8.75 -36.68
N LYS A 122 -22.08 -9.75 -36.01
CA LYS A 122 -22.58 -11.15 -36.03
C LYS A 122 -22.97 -11.74 -34.67
N LEU A 123 -22.84 -10.98 -33.57
CA LEU A 123 -23.46 -11.42 -32.31
C LEU A 123 -24.95 -11.08 -32.39
N ARG A 124 -25.75 -12.15 -32.51
CA ARG A 124 -27.22 -12.19 -32.41
C ARG A 124 -27.70 -11.08 -31.45
N ARG A 125 -28.53 -10.15 -31.93
CA ARG A 125 -29.25 -9.18 -31.07
C ARG A 125 -29.82 -9.94 -29.87
N ILE A 126 -29.27 -9.71 -28.68
CA ILE A 126 -29.85 -10.21 -27.45
C ILE A 126 -31.17 -9.43 -27.27
N PRO A 127 -32.33 -10.08 -27.10
CA PRO A 127 -33.57 -9.38 -26.79
C PRO A 127 -33.38 -8.60 -25.48
N GLY A 128 -33.51 -7.27 -25.53
CA GLY A 128 -33.24 -6.37 -24.40
C GLY A 128 -32.11 -5.36 -24.63
N ASP A 129 -31.49 -5.35 -25.81
CA ASP A 129 -30.48 -4.33 -26.16
C ASP A 129 -31.12 -2.94 -26.18
N GLU A 130 -30.78 -2.11 -25.18
CA GLU A 130 -31.25 -0.73 -25.05
C GLU A 130 -31.03 0.05 -26.35
N THR A 131 -32.06 0.74 -26.81
CA THR A 131 -31.97 1.60 -28.00
C THR A 131 -30.93 2.71 -27.78
N GLY A 132 -30.33 3.22 -28.87
CA GLY A 132 -29.38 4.34 -28.77
C GLY A 132 -29.96 5.56 -28.04
N ALA A 133 -31.28 5.79 -28.15
CA ALA A 133 -31.99 6.85 -27.42
C ALA A 133 -32.05 6.59 -25.90
N GLN A 134 -32.38 5.37 -25.48
CA GLN A 134 -32.39 4.98 -24.06
C GLN A 134 -31.00 5.11 -23.42
N ARG A 135 -29.94 4.74 -24.14
CA ARG A 135 -28.55 4.90 -23.65
C ARG A 135 -28.17 6.36 -23.46
N VAL A 136 -28.57 7.24 -24.39
CA VAL A 136 -28.37 8.70 -24.26
C VAL A 136 -29.17 9.27 -23.10
N GLU A 137 -30.40 8.82 -22.89
CA GLU A 137 -31.24 9.22 -21.76
C GLU A 137 -30.63 8.79 -20.41
N LEU A 138 -30.21 7.53 -20.29
CA LEU A 138 -29.52 7.01 -19.10
C LEU A 138 -28.22 7.78 -18.83
N TYR A 139 -27.44 8.06 -19.88
CA TYR A 139 -26.24 8.89 -19.79
C TYR A 139 -26.57 10.30 -19.29
N GLN A 140 -27.57 10.96 -19.88
CA GLN A 140 -27.96 12.31 -19.48
C GLN A 140 -28.49 12.35 -18.04
N ALA A 141 -29.25 11.34 -17.62
CA ALA A 141 -29.74 11.19 -16.26
C ALA A 141 -28.58 10.99 -15.27
N ALA A 142 -27.62 10.12 -15.60
CA ALA A 142 -26.41 9.92 -14.82
C ALA A 142 -25.56 11.20 -14.73
N LEU A 143 -25.37 11.90 -15.86
CA LEU A 143 -24.62 13.16 -15.91
C LEU A 143 -25.32 14.26 -15.11
N ALA A 144 -26.65 14.36 -15.17
CA ALA A 144 -27.43 15.32 -14.39
C ALA A 144 -27.40 15.00 -12.89
N LYS A 145 -27.46 13.71 -12.51
CA LYS A 145 -27.28 13.26 -11.12
C LYS A 145 -25.88 13.62 -10.61
N TRP A 146 -24.85 13.31 -11.41
CA TRP A 146 -23.48 13.66 -11.10
C TRP A 146 -23.30 15.17 -10.96
N LYS A 147 -23.80 15.98 -11.90
CA LYS A 147 -23.75 17.45 -11.85
C LYS A 147 -24.41 18.02 -10.59
N ARG A 148 -25.53 17.45 -10.13
CA ARG A 148 -26.21 17.84 -8.88
C ARG A 148 -25.42 17.49 -7.62
N HIS A 149 -24.53 16.51 -7.68
CA HIS A 149 -23.68 16.13 -6.56
C HIS A 149 -22.49 17.10 -6.36
N LEU A 150 -21.96 17.65 -7.44
CA LEU A 150 -20.71 18.45 -7.42
C LEU A 150 -20.72 19.67 -6.48
N PRO A 151 -21.79 20.49 -6.42
CA PRO A 151 -21.87 21.59 -5.48
C PRO A 151 -21.73 21.15 -4.01
N LYS A 152 -22.19 19.93 -3.69
CA LYS A 152 -22.20 19.39 -2.33
C LYS A 152 -20.79 19.10 -1.83
N ILE A 153 -19.87 18.75 -2.74
CA ILE A 153 -18.45 18.50 -2.43
C ILE A 153 -17.81 19.73 -1.76
N TYR A 154 -18.21 20.95 -2.14
CA TYR A 154 -17.60 22.18 -1.63
C TYR A 154 -18.26 22.73 -0.36
N LYS A 155 -19.48 22.29 -0.04
CA LYS A 155 -20.32 22.86 1.04
C LYS A 155 -20.70 21.85 2.13
N GLY A 156 -20.52 20.55 1.87
CA GLY A 156 -20.87 19.45 2.78
C GLY A 156 -19.66 18.57 3.10
N ASP A 157 -19.89 17.28 3.27
CA ASP A 157 -18.83 16.29 3.47
C ASP A 157 -18.13 16.01 2.13
N PRO A 158 -16.83 16.35 1.99
CA PRO A 158 -16.09 16.14 0.76
C PRO A 158 -15.56 14.70 0.64
N THR A 159 -16.02 13.76 1.47
CA THR A 159 -15.56 12.38 1.47
C THR A 159 -15.94 11.66 0.17
N ILE A 160 -14.95 11.01 -0.43
CA ILE A 160 -15.09 10.14 -1.59
C ILE A 160 -15.47 8.75 -1.06
N LYS A 161 -16.57 8.19 -1.54
CA LYS A 161 -17.00 6.83 -1.19
C LYS A 161 -16.64 5.86 -2.29
N VAL A 162 -16.00 4.77 -1.92
CA VAL A 162 -15.63 3.66 -2.82
C VAL A 162 -16.02 2.34 -2.18
N ALA A 163 -16.34 1.34 -2.99
CA ALA A 163 -16.88 0.08 -2.48
C ALA A 163 -15.82 -0.76 -1.76
N ASN A 164 -14.60 -0.81 -2.31
CA ASN A 164 -13.50 -1.65 -1.81
C ASN A 164 -12.11 -1.12 -2.25
N ALA A 165 -11.05 -1.74 -1.74
CA ALA A 165 -9.66 -1.40 -2.05
C ALA A 165 -9.30 -1.57 -3.54
N ALA A 166 -9.88 -2.56 -4.23
CA ALA A 166 -9.62 -2.80 -5.65
C ALA A 166 -10.07 -1.63 -6.53
N GLU A 167 -11.18 -0.96 -6.18
CA GLU A 167 -11.64 0.25 -6.88
C GLU A 167 -10.63 1.40 -6.75
N VAL A 168 -9.95 1.52 -5.60
CA VAL A 168 -8.87 2.49 -5.42
C VAL A 168 -7.68 2.15 -6.32
N ASN A 169 -7.23 0.89 -6.30
CA ASN A 169 -6.10 0.43 -7.12
C ASN A 169 -6.37 0.52 -8.62
N ALA A 170 -7.61 0.32 -9.07
CA ALA A 170 -8.00 0.46 -10.47
C ALA A 170 -7.78 1.86 -11.05
N HIS A 171 -7.71 2.88 -10.17
CA HIS A 171 -7.45 4.27 -10.55
C HIS A 171 -6.02 4.73 -10.28
N PHE A 172 -5.08 3.79 -10.05
CA PHE A 172 -3.69 4.11 -9.71
C PHE A 172 -3.01 5.00 -10.76
N ALA A 173 -3.18 4.73 -12.06
CA ALA A 173 -2.57 5.55 -13.11
C ALA A 173 -3.08 7.02 -13.12
N GLU A 174 -4.34 7.27 -12.77
CA GLU A 174 -4.86 8.62 -12.59
C GLU A 174 -4.29 9.31 -11.35
N MET A 175 -4.14 8.54 -10.25
CA MET A 175 -3.57 9.04 -9.00
C MET A 175 -2.09 9.40 -9.19
N ASP A 176 -1.33 8.54 -9.85
CA ASP A 176 0.08 8.73 -10.18
C ASP A 176 0.30 10.03 -10.94
N ARG A 177 -0.42 10.21 -12.06
CA ARG A 177 -0.42 11.46 -12.83
C ARG A 177 -0.85 12.68 -12.00
N TYR A 178 -1.81 12.53 -11.10
CA TYR A 178 -2.26 13.62 -10.25
C TYR A 178 -1.15 14.10 -9.32
N PHE A 179 -0.47 13.17 -8.64
CA PHE A 179 0.60 13.49 -7.71
C PHE A 179 1.85 14.03 -8.42
N ASP A 180 2.21 13.49 -9.58
CA ASP A 180 3.33 13.99 -10.38
C ASP A 180 3.13 15.44 -10.79
N VAL A 181 1.92 15.79 -11.22
CA VAL A 181 1.61 17.16 -11.62
C VAL A 181 1.67 18.12 -10.43
N LEU A 182 1.29 17.67 -9.24
CA LEU A 182 1.40 18.48 -8.02
C LEU A 182 2.86 18.67 -7.60
N ALA A 183 3.68 17.62 -7.70
CA ALA A 183 5.12 17.68 -7.44
C ALA A 183 5.81 18.65 -8.41
N ASP A 184 5.54 18.52 -9.71
CA ASP A 184 6.02 19.40 -10.78
C ASP A 184 5.63 20.87 -10.59
N MET A 185 4.50 21.13 -9.94
CA MET A 185 4.01 22.48 -9.66
C MET A 185 4.67 23.12 -8.43
N GLY A 186 5.48 22.36 -7.69
CA GLY A 186 6.03 22.73 -6.39
C GLY A 186 4.91 23.03 -5.40
N VAL A 187 3.87 22.19 -5.36
CA VAL A 187 2.88 22.25 -4.28
C VAL A 187 3.53 21.63 -3.05
N ASP A 188 3.54 22.38 -1.94
CA ASP A 188 4.18 21.99 -0.67
C ASP A 188 3.53 20.73 -0.03
N GLU A 189 3.59 20.57 1.29
CA GLU A 189 3.02 19.40 2.01
C GLU A 189 1.58 19.03 1.63
N GLU A 190 0.72 20.00 1.28
CA GLU A 190 -0.64 19.71 0.82
C GLU A 190 -0.69 18.92 -0.49
N GLY A 191 0.37 18.96 -1.30
CA GLY A 191 0.49 18.25 -2.58
C GLY A 191 0.76 16.75 -2.43
N LYS A 192 1.16 16.29 -1.24
CA LYS A 192 1.53 14.89 -0.97
C LYS A 192 0.35 13.99 -0.60
N TYR A 193 -0.86 14.54 -0.51
CA TYR A 193 -2.05 13.78 -0.15
C TYR A 193 -3.32 14.32 -0.81
N PHE A 194 -4.33 13.46 -0.90
CA PHE A 194 -5.68 13.86 -1.28
C PHE A 194 -6.31 14.79 -0.24
N ILE A 195 -6.89 15.89 -0.70
CA ILE A 195 -7.59 16.85 0.16
C ILE A 195 -8.90 16.23 0.67
N CYS A 196 -9.60 15.52 -0.20
CA CYS A 196 -10.80 14.76 0.10
C CYS A 196 -10.44 13.44 0.79
N PRO A 197 -10.99 13.15 1.98
CA PRO A 197 -10.89 11.81 2.56
C PRO A 197 -11.53 10.77 1.64
N ILE A 198 -11.01 9.55 1.65
CA ILE A 198 -11.63 8.37 1.03
C ILE A 198 -12.20 7.51 2.14
N GLU A 199 -13.46 7.11 2.00
CA GLU A 199 -14.16 6.11 2.81
C GLU A 199 -14.38 4.87 1.94
N ILE A 200 -13.75 3.78 2.34
CA ILE A 200 -13.89 2.47 1.70
C ILE A 200 -14.95 1.71 2.49
N GLU A 201 -16.10 1.48 1.84
CA GLU A 201 -17.30 0.96 2.48
C GLU A 201 -17.09 -0.45 3.04
N SER A 202 -16.34 -1.29 2.32
CA SER A 202 -16.10 -2.67 2.71
C SER A 202 -14.67 -3.13 2.42
N GLY A 203 -14.12 -3.90 3.36
CA GLY A 203 -12.82 -4.54 3.24
C GLY A 203 -12.48 -5.29 4.52
N PHE A 204 -11.35 -6.00 4.50
CA PHE A 204 -10.87 -6.72 5.67
C PHE A 204 -9.56 -6.12 6.14
N ILE A 205 -9.42 -5.91 7.44
CA ILE A 205 -8.16 -5.50 8.06
C ILE A 205 -7.45 -6.70 8.66
N THR A 206 -6.14 -6.74 8.51
CA THR A 206 -5.29 -7.76 9.09
C THR A 206 -3.98 -7.13 9.59
N PRO A 207 -3.38 -7.63 10.68
CA PRO A 207 -2.09 -7.15 11.19
C PRO A 207 -0.90 -7.70 10.36
N LEU A 208 -1.04 -7.68 9.04
CA LEU A 208 0.01 -8.05 8.10
C LEU A 208 0.47 -6.79 7.35
N HIS A 209 1.69 -6.81 6.86
CA HIS A 209 2.28 -5.81 5.98
C HIS A 209 2.38 -6.39 4.58
N LEU A 210 1.96 -5.64 3.55
CA LEU A 210 1.95 -6.09 2.17
C LEU A 210 3.33 -5.89 1.52
N LEU A 211 4.03 -6.99 1.20
CA LEU A 211 5.22 -6.92 0.36
C LEU A 211 4.82 -6.56 -1.06
N THR A 212 5.61 -5.71 -1.70
CA THR A 212 5.41 -5.39 -3.12
C THR A 212 5.64 -6.64 -3.95
N GLY A 213 4.64 -7.04 -4.74
CA GLY A 213 4.72 -8.13 -5.69
C GLY A 213 5.38 -7.73 -6.99
N LEU A 214 5.52 -8.68 -7.93
CA LEU A 214 6.15 -8.45 -9.26
C LEU A 214 5.17 -7.95 -10.34
N LEU A 215 3.85 -7.94 -10.08
CA LEU A 215 2.81 -7.79 -11.12
C LEU A 215 2.05 -6.46 -11.15
N ILE A 216 2.48 -5.44 -10.41
CA ILE A 216 1.81 -4.13 -10.46
C ILE A 216 1.70 -3.60 -11.90
N GLU A 217 2.65 -3.95 -12.79
CA GLU A 217 2.58 -3.65 -14.22
C GLU A 217 2.87 -4.87 -15.13
N PHE A 218 1.89 -5.77 -15.24
CA PHE A 218 1.91 -7.04 -16.00
C PHE A 218 2.63 -7.00 -17.38
N ASN A 219 2.52 -5.88 -18.11
CA ASN A 219 3.01 -5.79 -19.49
C ASN A 219 4.43 -5.21 -19.65
N GLN A 220 4.97 -4.52 -18.64
CA GLN A 220 6.24 -3.78 -18.80
C GLN A 220 7.45 -4.56 -18.29
N LYS A 221 7.30 -5.35 -17.22
CA LYS A 221 8.43 -5.99 -16.52
C LYS A 221 8.59 -7.49 -16.77
N TRP A 222 7.68 -8.12 -17.52
CA TRP A 222 7.67 -9.58 -17.70
C TRP A 222 8.98 -10.13 -18.29
N GLY A 223 9.58 -9.41 -19.25
CA GLY A 223 10.87 -9.79 -19.83
C GLY A 223 12.00 -9.82 -18.79
N ASN A 224 12.03 -8.82 -17.91
CA ASN A 224 13.04 -8.73 -16.84
C ASN A 224 12.83 -9.84 -15.80
N VAL A 225 11.57 -10.11 -15.42
CA VAL A 225 11.21 -11.19 -14.49
C VAL A 225 11.62 -12.56 -15.04
N LEU A 226 11.29 -12.87 -16.30
CA LEU A 226 11.69 -14.13 -16.93
C LEU A 226 13.21 -14.27 -17.06
N SER A 227 13.90 -13.19 -17.40
CA SER A 227 15.36 -13.18 -17.51
C SER A 227 16.02 -13.41 -16.16
N ALA A 228 15.52 -12.76 -15.10
CA ALA A 228 15.96 -12.97 -13.72
C ALA A 228 15.72 -14.41 -13.26
N PHE A 229 14.53 -14.98 -13.54
CA PHE A 229 14.22 -16.37 -13.26
C PHE A 229 15.19 -17.33 -13.95
N ASN A 230 15.36 -17.22 -15.28
CA ASN A 230 16.24 -18.10 -16.05
C ASN A 230 17.68 -18.03 -15.55
N ARG A 231 18.18 -16.82 -15.24
CA ARG A 231 19.51 -16.60 -14.67
C ARG A 231 19.65 -17.28 -13.31
N ASP A 232 18.70 -17.07 -12.40
CA ASP A 232 18.81 -17.56 -11.03
C ASP A 232 18.52 -19.07 -10.90
N ALA A 233 17.74 -19.64 -11.83
CA ALA A 233 17.46 -21.06 -11.97
C ALA A 233 18.63 -21.83 -12.62
N SER A 234 19.28 -21.25 -13.64
CA SER A 234 20.40 -21.89 -14.36
C SER A 234 21.72 -21.94 -13.58
N LYS A 235 21.83 -21.21 -12.46
CA LYS A 235 22.97 -21.28 -11.53
C LYS A 235 22.92 -22.57 -10.71
N VAL A 236 23.19 -23.69 -11.36
CA VAL A 236 23.30 -25.02 -10.75
C VAL A 236 24.74 -25.26 -10.32
N THR A 237 25.13 -24.70 -9.18
CA THR A 237 26.39 -25.10 -8.55
C THR A 237 26.14 -25.34 -7.09
N GLY A 238 25.85 -26.57 -6.67
CA GLY A 238 25.56 -26.88 -5.27
C GLY A 238 25.65 -28.35 -4.87
N PRO A 239 25.56 -28.63 -3.55
CA PRO A 239 25.72 -29.96 -2.95
C PRO A 239 24.59 -30.95 -3.32
N LEU A 240 23.59 -30.51 -4.09
CA LEU A 240 22.46 -31.30 -4.55
C LEU A 240 22.76 -32.18 -5.78
N GLY A 241 23.99 -32.12 -6.34
CA GLY A 241 24.41 -32.96 -7.47
C GLY A 241 23.65 -32.68 -8.78
N GLU A 242 23.54 -33.69 -9.66
CA GLU A 242 22.81 -33.59 -10.94
C GLU A 242 21.32 -33.27 -10.76
N SER A 243 20.70 -33.77 -9.67
CA SER A 243 19.32 -33.45 -9.27
C SER A 243 19.16 -32.01 -8.77
N GLY A 244 20.26 -31.29 -8.54
CA GLY A 244 20.27 -29.93 -8.05
C GLY A 244 19.71 -28.90 -9.03
N GLY A 245 19.71 -29.21 -10.33
CA GLY A 245 19.13 -28.33 -11.36
C GLY A 245 17.62 -28.24 -11.24
N ASP A 246 16.94 -29.38 -11.22
CA ASP A 246 15.48 -29.45 -11.15
C ASP A 246 14.95 -28.87 -9.82
N ILE A 247 15.62 -29.19 -8.70
CA ILE A 247 15.24 -28.64 -7.38
C ILE A 247 15.43 -27.12 -7.35
N ARG A 248 16.51 -26.63 -7.97
CA ARG A 248 16.80 -25.20 -8.04
C ARG A 248 15.78 -24.46 -8.91
N GLU A 249 15.41 -25.03 -10.04
CA GLU A 249 14.39 -24.47 -10.92
C GLU A 249 13.03 -24.44 -10.22
N ILE A 250 12.62 -25.53 -9.57
CA ILE A 250 11.37 -25.60 -8.78
C ILE A 250 11.38 -24.58 -7.66
N GLN A 251 12.49 -24.46 -6.91
CA GLN A 251 12.63 -23.46 -5.85
C GLN A 251 12.43 -22.05 -6.40
N MET A 252 13.17 -21.69 -7.46
CA MET A 252 13.08 -20.35 -8.05
C MET A 252 11.69 -20.09 -8.66
N PHE A 253 11.05 -21.13 -9.19
CA PHE A 253 9.69 -21.06 -9.71
C PHE A 253 8.71 -20.74 -8.58
N ILE A 254 8.75 -21.49 -7.48
CA ILE A 254 7.85 -21.27 -6.34
C ILE A 254 8.12 -19.91 -5.68
N TYR A 255 9.38 -19.50 -5.53
CA TYR A 255 9.72 -18.17 -5.03
C TYR A 255 9.17 -17.06 -5.94
N THR A 256 9.33 -17.19 -7.24
CA THR A 256 8.82 -16.21 -8.22
C THR A 256 7.30 -16.17 -8.14
N CYS A 257 6.61 -17.32 -8.11
CA CYS A 257 5.14 -17.37 -7.99
C CYS A 257 4.63 -16.80 -6.65
N TRP A 258 5.34 -17.04 -5.55
CA TRP A 258 5.01 -16.47 -4.24
C TRP A 258 5.14 -14.95 -4.25
N LEU A 259 6.22 -14.43 -4.85
CA LEU A 259 6.44 -12.98 -4.95
C LEU A 259 5.55 -12.32 -6.01
N LEU A 260 5.12 -13.06 -7.04
CA LEU A 260 4.37 -12.56 -8.19
C LEU A 260 3.17 -11.70 -7.79
N TRP A 261 2.48 -12.07 -6.69
CA TRP A 261 1.22 -11.48 -6.26
C TRP A 261 1.32 -10.51 -5.07
N GLY A 262 2.52 -10.29 -4.54
CA GLY A 262 2.73 -9.42 -3.38
C GLY A 262 2.30 -10.09 -2.07
N PRO A 263 3.13 -10.96 -1.49
CA PRO A 263 2.77 -11.71 -0.30
C PRO A 263 2.72 -10.81 0.94
N SER A 264 1.88 -11.19 1.91
CA SER A 264 1.76 -10.45 3.18
C SER A 264 2.63 -11.07 4.28
N ILE A 265 3.31 -10.23 5.05
CA ILE A 265 4.17 -10.65 6.18
C ILE A 265 3.59 -10.22 7.53
N PRO A 266 3.73 -11.03 8.61
CA PRO A 266 3.25 -10.64 9.93
C PRO A 266 3.98 -9.42 10.50
N VAL A 267 3.23 -8.50 11.11
CA VAL A 267 3.79 -7.40 11.90
C VAL A 267 4.29 -7.93 13.25
N CYS A 268 5.57 -7.73 13.54
CA CYS A 268 6.22 -8.19 14.76
C CYS A 268 6.67 -7.03 15.69
N GLY A 269 7.09 -7.35 16.91
CA GLY A 269 7.57 -6.36 17.89
C GLY A 269 9.08 -6.08 17.84
N CYS A 270 9.79 -6.52 16.81
CA CYS A 270 11.24 -6.29 16.70
C CYS A 270 11.56 -4.86 16.25
N ALA A 271 12.82 -4.43 16.39
CA ALA A 271 13.27 -3.08 16.04
C ALA A 271 12.97 -2.65 14.58
N ARG A 272 12.83 -3.59 13.63
CA ARG A 272 12.48 -3.30 12.23
C ARG A 272 11.00 -2.89 12.06
N SER A 273 10.14 -3.34 12.97
CA SER A 273 8.68 -3.12 12.94
C SER A 273 8.22 -2.15 14.03
N ASP A 274 9.03 -1.97 15.07
CA ASP A 274 8.75 -1.04 16.16
C ASP A 274 9.04 0.41 15.75
N ALA A 275 8.01 1.08 15.27
CA ALA A 275 8.03 2.49 14.92
C ALA A 275 6.83 3.26 15.51
N ARG A 276 6.86 4.59 15.39
CA ARG A 276 5.77 5.46 15.86
C ARG A 276 4.46 5.22 15.12
N PHE A 277 4.53 4.78 13.87
CA PHE A 277 3.41 4.41 13.03
C PHE A 277 3.44 2.91 12.75
N ARG A 278 2.26 2.38 12.46
CA ARG A 278 2.07 1.02 11.95
C ARG A 278 1.57 1.09 10.52
N SER A 279 2.04 0.16 9.70
CA SER A 279 1.41 -0.20 8.44
C SER A 279 0.69 -1.53 8.64
N VAL A 280 -0.59 -1.58 8.28
CA VAL A 280 -1.40 -2.80 8.31
C VAL A 280 -2.16 -2.93 7.00
N GLN A 281 -2.34 -4.14 6.52
CA GLN A 281 -3.03 -4.41 5.27
C GLN A 281 -4.54 -4.26 5.43
N TYR A 282 -5.17 -3.60 4.46
CA TYR A 282 -6.60 -3.46 4.31
C TYR A 282 -7.07 -3.80 2.91
N GLY A 283 -8.10 -4.61 2.82
CA GLY A 283 -8.17 -5.57 1.73
C GLY A 283 -7.35 -6.79 2.13
N PHE A 284 -7.71 -7.95 1.61
CA PHE A 284 -7.08 -9.20 2.02
C PHE A 284 -6.99 -10.09 0.79
N GLY A 285 -5.76 -10.49 0.47
CA GLY A 285 -5.42 -11.17 -0.78
C GLY A 285 -4.15 -10.61 -1.40
N ASP A 286 -4.14 -10.55 -2.73
CA ASP A 286 -3.03 -9.98 -3.51
C ASP A 286 -2.93 -8.45 -3.36
N GLU A 287 -1.84 -7.92 -3.89
CA GLU A 287 -1.56 -6.49 -3.91
C GLU A 287 -2.59 -5.65 -4.68
N ASN A 288 -3.19 -6.19 -5.75
CA ASN A 288 -4.16 -5.48 -6.58
C ASN A 288 -5.49 -5.28 -5.87
N ASN A 289 -5.81 -6.13 -4.90
CA ASN A 289 -7.04 -6.09 -4.11
C ASN A 289 -6.82 -5.55 -2.70
N SER A 290 -5.62 -5.05 -2.39
CA SER A 290 -5.23 -4.59 -1.06
C SER A 290 -4.60 -3.20 -1.09
N LEU A 291 -4.74 -2.49 0.03
CA LEU A 291 -4.10 -1.23 0.34
C LEU A 291 -3.40 -1.36 1.69
N GLU A 292 -2.47 -0.45 1.96
CA GLU A 292 -1.92 -0.30 3.30
C GLU A 292 -2.60 0.85 4.04
N ILE A 293 -2.94 0.60 5.30
CA ILE A 293 -3.43 1.59 6.24
C ILE A 293 -2.31 2.00 7.16
N VAL A 294 -2.06 3.30 7.22
CA VAL A 294 -1.00 3.88 8.04
C VAL A 294 -1.57 4.77 9.12
N GLY A 295 -1.24 4.45 10.37
CA GLY A 295 -1.71 5.17 11.55
C GLY A 295 -0.69 5.18 12.67
N ALA A 296 -0.86 6.07 13.65
CA ALA A 296 -0.01 6.08 14.83
C ALA A 296 -0.14 4.74 15.58
N ALA A 297 0.98 4.17 16.04
CA ALA A 297 1.02 2.89 16.75
C ALA A 297 0.18 2.91 18.02
N SER A 298 0.22 4.03 18.75
CA SER A 298 -0.63 4.28 19.93
C SER A 298 -2.13 4.23 19.66
N ARG A 299 -2.54 4.26 18.38
CA ARG A 299 -3.93 4.14 17.94
C ARG A 299 -4.21 2.79 17.29
N ILE A 300 -3.35 2.35 16.37
CA ILE A 300 -3.52 1.08 15.66
C ILE A 300 -3.45 -0.10 16.62
N ASP A 301 -2.46 -0.15 17.52
CA ASP A 301 -2.26 -1.33 18.38
C ASP A 301 -3.47 -1.57 19.32
N PRO A 302 -3.99 -0.55 20.05
CA PRO A 302 -5.19 -0.73 20.88
C PRO A 302 -6.45 -1.01 20.07
N LEU A 303 -6.60 -0.37 18.90
CA LEU A 303 -7.74 -0.60 18.01
C LEU A 303 -7.76 -2.05 17.52
N MET A 304 -6.66 -2.56 16.98
CA MET A 304 -6.57 -3.95 16.51
C MET A 304 -6.86 -4.94 17.63
N LYS A 305 -6.39 -4.67 18.85
CA LYS A 305 -6.75 -5.47 20.04
C LYS A 305 -8.25 -5.42 20.32
N HIS A 306 -8.85 -4.23 20.32
CA HIS A 306 -10.29 -4.04 20.55
C HIS A 306 -11.15 -4.74 19.49
N LEU A 307 -10.79 -4.65 18.21
CA LEU A 307 -11.47 -5.33 17.11
C LEU A 307 -11.46 -6.86 17.31
N LEU A 308 -10.29 -7.41 17.67
CA LEU A 308 -10.12 -8.84 17.93
C LEU A 308 -10.94 -9.30 19.14
N ASP A 309 -10.86 -8.56 20.25
CA ASP A 309 -11.56 -8.91 21.49
C ASP A 309 -13.08 -8.83 21.31
N THR A 310 -13.57 -7.82 20.58
CA THR A 310 -14.99 -7.68 20.23
C THR A 310 -15.46 -8.86 19.38
N THR A 311 -14.68 -9.25 18.38
CA THR A 311 -15.00 -10.40 17.53
C THR A 311 -14.99 -11.70 18.33
N ARG A 312 -13.99 -11.89 19.20
CA ARG A 312 -13.89 -13.08 20.07
C ARG A 312 -15.12 -13.19 20.98
N ASN A 313 -15.52 -12.10 21.62
CA ASN A 313 -16.69 -12.07 22.48
C ASN A 313 -17.98 -12.35 21.70
N HIS A 314 -18.09 -11.84 20.48
CA HIS A 314 -19.22 -12.13 19.61
C HIS A 314 -19.29 -13.62 19.26
N ILE A 315 -18.20 -14.22 18.78
CA ILE A 315 -18.15 -15.66 18.46
C ILE A 315 -18.46 -16.51 19.70
N ALA A 316 -17.88 -16.16 20.85
CA ALA A 316 -18.13 -16.85 22.12
C ALA A 316 -19.61 -16.79 22.54
N SER A 317 -20.30 -15.68 22.30
CA SER A 317 -21.72 -15.51 22.59
C SER A 317 -22.64 -16.30 21.64
N ALA A 318 -22.20 -16.49 20.40
CA ALA A 318 -22.92 -17.25 19.38
C ALA A 318 -22.69 -18.78 19.49
N THR A 319 -21.66 -19.21 20.22
CA THR A 319 -21.30 -20.63 20.38
C THR A 319 -22.07 -21.26 21.54
N GLU A 320 -22.68 -22.44 21.31
CA GLU A 320 -23.42 -23.18 22.33
C GLU A 320 -22.57 -23.45 23.59
N PRO A 321 -23.14 -23.36 24.81
CA PRO A 321 -22.46 -23.74 26.04
C PRO A 321 -22.01 -25.22 25.96
N GLY A 322 -20.69 -25.46 25.98
CA GLY A 322 -20.09 -26.79 25.82
C GLY A 322 -19.26 -26.99 24.54
N LYS A 323 -19.38 -26.10 23.54
CA LYS A 323 -18.50 -26.03 22.35
C LYS A 323 -17.48 -24.89 22.41
N ARG A 324 -17.37 -24.22 23.56
CA ARG A 324 -16.52 -23.03 23.76
C ARG A 324 -15.02 -23.30 23.65
N ASP A 325 -14.60 -24.56 23.75
CA ASP A 325 -13.18 -24.93 23.74
C ASP A 325 -12.53 -24.83 22.34
N VAL A 326 -13.32 -24.61 21.28
CA VAL A 326 -12.80 -24.45 19.90
C VAL A 326 -13.32 -23.16 19.26
N ILE A 327 -13.17 -22.03 19.94
CA ILE A 327 -13.37 -20.72 19.28
C ILE A 327 -12.22 -20.52 18.28
N ARG A 328 -12.48 -20.81 16.99
CA ARG A 328 -11.55 -20.51 15.91
C ARG A 328 -11.70 -19.04 15.52
N MET A 329 -10.60 -18.29 15.61
CA MET A 329 -10.58 -16.88 15.22
C MET A 329 -10.22 -16.73 13.73
N PRO A 330 -10.82 -15.79 13.00
CA PRO A 330 -10.35 -15.44 11.66
C PRO A 330 -9.00 -14.69 11.73
N MET A 331 -8.26 -14.66 10.62
CA MET A 331 -7.01 -13.87 10.45
C MET A 331 -7.25 -12.45 9.92
N ALA A 332 -8.48 -12.15 9.48
CA ALA A 332 -8.87 -10.86 8.95
C ALA A 332 -10.27 -10.49 9.46
N LEU A 333 -10.50 -9.21 9.73
CA LEU A 333 -11.77 -8.71 10.25
C LEU A 333 -12.41 -7.71 9.29
N PRO A 334 -13.72 -7.81 9.02
CA PRO A 334 -14.40 -6.87 8.15
C PRO A 334 -14.56 -5.51 8.81
N VAL A 335 -14.08 -4.46 8.13
CA VAL A 335 -14.12 -3.07 8.61
C VAL A 335 -14.36 -2.09 7.47
N THR A 336 -14.95 -0.95 7.81
CA THR A 336 -14.97 0.25 6.99
C THR A 336 -13.78 1.12 7.39
N VAL A 337 -13.09 1.70 6.40
CA VAL A 337 -11.94 2.57 6.66
C VAL A 337 -12.11 3.89 5.97
N ARG A 338 -11.91 4.98 6.71
CA ARG A 338 -11.84 6.33 6.17
C ARG A 338 -10.48 6.91 6.45
N GLY A 339 -9.83 7.49 5.45
CA GLY A 339 -8.52 8.11 5.59
C GLY A 339 -8.18 9.07 4.46
N ARG A 340 -6.91 9.50 4.39
CA ARG A 340 -6.39 10.33 3.30
C ARG A 340 -5.40 9.54 2.46
N LEU A 341 -5.63 9.53 1.15
CA LEU A 341 -4.77 8.82 0.23
C LEU A 341 -3.46 9.56 -0.02
N ARG A 342 -2.38 8.80 -0.08
CA ARG A 342 -1.02 9.21 -0.48
C ARG A 342 -0.41 8.15 -1.39
N LEU A 343 0.69 8.48 -2.07
CA LEU A 343 1.51 7.48 -2.74
C LEU A 343 2.71 7.10 -1.88
N SER A 344 3.12 5.84 -1.97
CA SER A 344 4.18 5.24 -1.14
C SER A 344 5.55 5.95 -1.23
N ASP A 345 5.88 6.55 -2.37
CA ASP A 345 7.14 7.26 -2.65
C ASP A 345 7.16 8.71 -2.15
N THR A 346 5.98 9.32 -1.97
CA THR A 346 5.84 10.67 -1.39
C THR A 346 6.16 10.69 0.11
N ILE A 347 6.51 9.54 0.67
CA ILE A 347 6.71 9.28 2.08
C ILE A 347 8.19 9.37 2.43
N GLY A 348 8.53 10.21 3.41
CA GLY A 348 9.87 10.26 3.98
C GLY A 348 10.92 10.93 3.07
N LEU A 349 10.54 11.95 2.31
CA LEU A 349 11.49 12.83 1.62
C LEU A 349 12.18 13.82 2.58
N ASP A 350 11.60 14.04 3.77
CA ASP A 350 12.23 14.84 4.82
C ASP A 350 12.87 13.92 5.88
N ARG A 351 14.19 14.06 6.10
CA ARG A 351 14.97 13.27 7.09
C ARG A 351 14.43 13.43 8.52
N ARG A 352 13.60 14.44 8.77
CA ARG A 352 12.92 14.70 10.03
C ARG A 352 11.63 13.87 10.21
N ASP A 353 11.04 13.37 9.13
CA ASP A 353 9.84 12.53 9.11
C ASP A 353 10.13 11.01 9.06
N THR A 354 11.34 10.61 8.63
CA THR A 354 11.66 9.21 8.25
C THR A 354 11.91 8.23 9.38
N ASN A 355 11.86 8.62 10.65
CA ASN A 355 11.96 7.67 11.77
C ASN A 355 10.60 7.27 12.35
N ALA A 356 9.51 7.66 11.70
CA ALA A 356 8.17 7.38 12.21
C ALA A 356 7.53 6.11 11.63
N LEU A 357 8.00 5.60 10.49
CA LEU A 357 7.48 4.38 9.85
C LEU A 357 8.37 3.18 10.14
N PRO A 358 7.81 1.95 10.12
CA PRO A 358 8.61 0.76 10.31
C PRO A 358 9.59 0.57 9.13
N GLY A 359 10.77 0.04 9.42
CA GLY A 359 11.79 -0.25 8.41
C GLY A 359 11.28 -1.17 7.31
N THR A 360 10.41 -2.12 7.66
CA THR A 360 9.73 -3.01 6.70
C THR A 360 8.97 -2.24 5.63
N ALA A 361 8.20 -1.22 6.01
CA ALA A 361 7.46 -0.38 5.09
C ALA A 361 8.40 0.52 4.27
N LEU A 362 9.40 1.12 4.91
CA LEU A 362 10.37 1.97 4.22
C LEU A 362 11.12 1.21 3.12
N THR A 363 11.59 0.00 3.41
CA THR A 363 12.24 -0.84 2.39
C THR A 363 11.25 -1.23 1.30
N SER A 364 10.05 -1.69 1.67
CA SER A 364 9.04 -2.12 0.70
C SER A 364 8.56 -1.01 -0.23
N TRP A 365 8.62 0.25 0.20
CA TRP A 365 8.13 1.40 -0.57
C TRP A 365 9.22 2.15 -1.34
N LYS A 366 10.47 2.09 -0.88
CA LYS A 366 11.59 2.84 -1.48
C LYS A 366 12.60 1.96 -2.20
N GLY A 367 12.55 0.64 -2.05
CA GLY A 367 13.54 -0.32 -2.52
C GLY A 367 13.49 -0.67 -4.02
N GLY A 368 13.10 0.28 -4.89
CA GLY A 368 12.88 0.00 -6.33
C GLY A 368 11.53 -0.64 -6.66
N ALA A 369 10.73 -0.93 -5.63
CA ALA A 369 9.34 -1.35 -5.76
C ALA A 369 8.45 -0.23 -6.31
N ASP A 370 7.37 -0.61 -7.03
CA ASP A 370 6.47 0.36 -7.65
C ASP A 370 5.73 1.22 -6.61
N ARG A 371 5.44 2.46 -7.05
CA ARG A 371 4.56 3.38 -6.31
C ARG A 371 3.19 2.73 -6.12
N ARG A 372 2.58 2.95 -4.97
CA ARG A 372 1.25 2.42 -4.66
C ARG A 372 0.43 3.35 -3.78
N PRO A 373 -0.90 3.28 -3.85
CA PRO A 373 -1.76 4.06 -2.97
C PRO A 373 -1.73 3.52 -1.53
N VAL A 374 -1.62 4.43 -0.58
CA VAL A 374 -1.58 4.17 0.86
C VAL A 374 -2.59 5.08 1.55
N LEU A 375 -3.39 4.53 2.47
CA LEU A 375 -4.45 5.27 3.15
C LEU A 375 -4.02 5.62 4.58
N TYR A 376 -3.89 6.92 4.84
CA TYR A 376 -3.48 7.43 6.15
C TYR A 376 -4.68 7.76 7.04
N ILE A 377 -4.67 7.25 8.27
CA ILE A 377 -5.66 7.60 9.31
C ILE A 377 -5.07 8.50 10.41
N SER A 378 -3.75 8.68 10.42
CA SER A 378 -3.02 9.61 11.27
C SER A 378 -1.95 10.34 10.45
N THR A 379 -1.63 11.59 10.80
CA THR A 379 -0.51 12.36 10.23
C THR A 379 0.36 12.93 11.35
N ILE A 380 1.58 13.36 11.04
CA ILE A 380 2.41 14.14 11.96
C ILE A 380 2.17 15.63 11.69
N LYS A 381 2.07 16.43 12.76
CA LYS A 381 2.29 17.88 12.72
C LYS A 381 3.49 18.23 13.59
N GLN A 382 4.21 19.28 13.23
CA GLN A 382 5.18 19.88 14.15
C GLN A 382 4.43 20.33 15.43
N GLY A 383 4.97 19.93 16.58
CA GLY A 383 4.47 20.36 17.87
C GLY A 383 4.68 21.86 18.06
N ALA A 384 3.86 22.48 18.92
CA ALA A 384 4.05 23.87 19.29
C ALA A 384 5.43 24.07 19.95
N GLU A 385 6.02 25.26 19.81
CA GLU A 385 7.25 25.61 20.52
C GLU A 385 7.07 25.40 22.03
N GLY A 386 7.97 24.60 22.64
CA GLY A 386 7.91 24.24 24.06
C GLY A 386 7.15 22.94 24.38
N ALA A 387 6.59 22.24 23.39
CA ALA A 387 6.01 20.91 23.60
C ALA A 387 7.10 19.87 23.96
N ALA A 388 6.76 18.93 24.85
CA ALA A 388 7.65 17.84 25.27
C ALA A 388 8.10 16.93 24.11
N SER A 389 7.32 16.88 23.04
CA SER A 389 7.68 16.26 21.77
C SER A 389 7.62 17.33 20.67
N PRO A 390 8.63 17.44 19.80
CA PRO A 390 8.61 18.34 18.65
C PRO A 390 7.57 17.92 17.57
N TYR A 391 6.85 16.82 17.80
CA TYR A 391 5.87 16.27 16.87
C TYR A 391 4.63 15.76 17.59
N GLU A 392 3.45 16.05 17.04
CA GLU A 392 2.15 15.58 17.49
C GLU A 392 1.48 14.74 16.40
N SER A 393 0.93 13.57 16.75
CA SER A 393 0.12 12.77 15.83
C SER A 393 -1.30 13.31 15.77
N VAL A 394 -1.77 13.68 14.59
CA VAL A 394 -3.13 14.18 14.36
C VAL A 394 -3.95 13.13 13.63
N ASN A 395 -5.16 12.87 14.12
CA ASN A 395 -6.11 11.95 13.50
C ASN A 395 -6.73 12.59 12.24
N VAL A 396 -6.73 11.84 11.14
CA VAL A 396 -7.29 12.27 9.85
C VAL A 396 -8.24 11.23 9.23
N GLY A 397 -8.48 10.14 9.95
CA GLY A 397 -9.30 9.01 9.51
C GLY A 397 -9.77 8.14 10.67
N GLU A 398 -10.47 7.06 10.36
CA GLU A 398 -11.06 6.09 11.30
C GLU A 398 -11.17 4.70 10.68
N ILE A 399 -11.22 3.69 11.54
CA ILE A 399 -11.50 2.30 11.20
C ILE A 399 -12.66 1.89 12.11
N SER A 400 -13.73 1.37 11.52
CA SER A 400 -14.92 0.93 12.25
C SER A 400 -15.29 -0.49 11.85
N LEU A 401 -15.74 -1.30 12.83
CA LEU A 401 -16.36 -2.58 12.52
C LEU A 401 -17.58 -2.35 11.65
N GLU A 402 -17.71 -3.15 10.61
CA GLU A 402 -18.88 -3.08 9.76
C GLU A 402 -20.09 -3.70 10.47
N GLU A 403 -21.19 -2.94 10.57
CA GLU A 403 -22.43 -3.40 11.19
C GLU A 403 -22.99 -4.62 10.45
N GLY A 404 -23.12 -5.75 11.15
CA GLY A 404 -23.65 -6.99 10.57
C GLY A 404 -22.62 -7.87 9.83
N ALA A 405 -21.35 -7.48 9.81
CA ALA A 405 -20.30 -8.18 9.07
C ALA A 405 -19.79 -9.47 9.71
N VAL A 406 -20.41 -9.94 10.80
CA VAL A 406 -20.12 -11.26 11.39
C VAL A 406 -20.69 -12.42 10.55
N ARG A 407 -21.29 -12.14 9.39
CA ARG A 407 -21.74 -13.15 8.43
C ARG A 407 -20.66 -13.35 7.37
N SER A 408 -20.42 -14.62 7.03
CA SER A 408 -19.44 -15.11 6.04
C SER A 408 -19.29 -14.14 4.87
N LYS A 409 -18.12 -13.48 4.81
CA LYS A 409 -17.72 -12.67 3.68
C LYS A 409 -16.49 -13.32 3.06
N TYR A 410 -16.56 -13.51 1.76
CA TYR A 410 -15.52 -14.13 0.97
C TYR A 410 -14.30 -13.23 0.89
N TYR A 411 -13.12 -13.79 1.16
CA TYR A 411 -11.83 -13.20 0.80
C TYR A 411 -10.85 -14.31 0.42
N SER A 412 -9.91 -14.01 -0.48
CA SER A 412 -8.84 -14.91 -0.88
C SER A 412 -7.53 -14.47 -0.25
N ALA A 413 -6.65 -15.39 0.11
CA ALA A 413 -5.27 -15.05 0.46
C ALA A 413 -4.30 -16.20 0.28
N TYR A 414 -3.03 -15.83 0.33
CA TYR A 414 -1.90 -16.73 0.34
C TYR A 414 -1.54 -17.09 1.78
N LEU A 415 -1.76 -18.35 2.16
CA LEU A 415 -1.10 -18.91 3.33
C LEU A 415 0.29 -19.35 2.90
N TRP A 416 1.32 -19.09 3.72
CA TRP A 416 2.67 -19.45 3.34
C TRP A 416 3.56 -19.77 4.56
N ILE A 417 4.60 -20.54 4.29
CA ILE A 417 5.70 -20.89 5.19
C ILE A 417 6.99 -20.91 4.37
N ALA A 418 8.10 -20.46 4.95
CA ALA A 418 9.38 -20.41 4.28
C ALA A 418 10.48 -21.12 5.08
N PHE A 419 11.33 -21.82 4.35
CA PHE A 419 12.57 -22.41 4.85
C PHE A 419 13.76 -21.74 4.16
N VAL A 420 14.93 -21.84 4.76
CA VAL A 420 16.20 -21.37 4.21
C VAL A 420 17.11 -22.56 4.01
N MET A 421 17.71 -22.63 2.82
CA MET A 421 18.79 -23.57 2.55
C MET A 421 20.08 -23.06 3.20
N MET A 422 20.61 -23.87 4.11
CA MET A 422 21.85 -23.58 4.81
C MET A 422 22.85 -24.70 4.61
N GLU A 423 24.13 -24.36 4.68
CA GLU A 423 25.23 -25.30 4.71
C GLU A 423 25.87 -25.30 6.09
N GLU A 424 26.00 -26.49 6.68
CA GLU A 424 26.71 -26.69 7.93
C GLU A 424 28.21 -26.86 7.65
N LYS A 425 29.01 -25.92 8.14
CA LYS A 425 30.48 -25.97 8.05
C LYS A 425 31.08 -25.61 9.40
N ASP A 426 31.97 -26.49 9.90
CA ASP A 426 32.63 -26.31 11.20
C ASP A 426 31.65 -26.08 12.37
N GLY A 427 30.49 -26.75 12.33
CA GLY A 427 29.42 -26.60 13.34
C GLY A 427 28.65 -25.28 13.28
N ARG A 428 28.77 -24.50 12.19
CA ARG A 428 28.01 -23.28 11.95
C ARG A 428 27.14 -23.42 10.70
N PHE A 429 25.89 -22.97 10.81
CA PHE A 429 24.97 -22.87 9.68
C PHE A 429 25.17 -21.54 8.97
N THR A 430 25.50 -21.60 7.68
CA THR A 430 25.66 -20.42 6.82
C THR A 430 24.69 -20.52 5.64
N PRO A 431 23.97 -19.45 5.26
CA PRO A 431 23.14 -19.46 4.06
C PRO A 431 23.94 -19.85 2.81
N LEU A 432 23.32 -20.63 1.93
CA LEU A 432 24.00 -21.26 0.80
C LEU A 432 24.60 -20.24 -0.19
N SER A 433 23.94 -19.11 -0.41
CA SER A 433 24.45 -18.03 -1.27
C SER A 433 25.69 -17.35 -0.70
N GLN A 434 25.79 -17.24 0.63
CA GLN A 434 26.92 -16.62 1.32
C GLN A 434 28.17 -17.51 1.28
N THR A 435 28.03 -18.83 1.37
CA THR A 435 29.19 -19.75 1.26
C THR A 435 29.84 -19.71 -0.13
N ARG A 436 29.12 -19.17 -1.13
CA ARG A 436 29.54 -19.07 -2.53
C ARG A 436 30.02 -17.69 -2.95
N ASN A 437 30.12 -16.73 -2.03
CA ASN A 437 30.43 -15.32 -2.33
C ASN A 437 29.45 -14.65 -3.32
N GLU A 438 28.23 -15.19 -3.45
CA GLU A 438 27.16 -14.66 -4.29
C GLU A 438 25.97 -14.27 -3.42
N ALA A 439 26.17 -13.37 -2.44
CA ALA A 439 25.17 -13.04 -1.42
C ALA A 439 23.85 -12.50 -2.01
N ARG A 440 22.99 -13.41 -2.45
CA ARG A 440 21.67 -13.23 -3.06
C ARG A 440 20.67 -13.91 -2.14
N PRO A 441 20.29 -13.29 -1.01
CA PRO A 441 19.54 -14.00 0.03
C PRO A 441 18.20 -14.59 -0.46
N TRP A 442 17.54 -13.99 -1.45
CA TRP A 442 16.32 -14.57 -2.01
C TRP A 442 16.53 -15.96 -2.63
N THR A 443 17.75 -16.26 -3.09
CA THR A 443 18.09 -17.57 -3.66
C THR A 443 18.21 -18.66 -2.61
N ASP A 444 18.28 -18.33 -1.33
CA ASP A 444 18.33 -19.34 -0.27
C ASP A 444 16.93 -19.67 0.28
N LEU A 445 15.92 -18.88 -0.07
CA LEU A 445 14.56 -19.01 0.42
C LEU A 445 13.77 -20.07 -0.36
N VAL A 446 13.09 -20.95 0.36
CA VAL A 446 12.16 -21.95 -0.18
C VAL A 446 10.78 -21.68 0.42
N PRO A 447 9.98 -20.79 -0.19
CA PRO A 447 8.61 -20.58 0.24
C PRO A 447 7.72 -21.73 -0.23
N PHE A 448 6.75 -22.11 0.58
CA PHE A 448 5.60 -22.91 0.20
C PHE A 448 4.37 -22.07 0.46
N PHE A 449 3.43 -22.07 -0.47
CA PHE A 449 2.20 -21.32 -0.29
C PHE A 449 0.99 -22.08 -0.83
N GLU A 450 -0.16 -21.70 -0.31
CA GLU A 450 -1.47 -22.17 -0.74
C GLU A 450 -2.36 -20.95 -0.94
N HIS A 451 -2.96 -20.84 -2.12
CA HIS A 451 -3.95 -19.82 -2.38
C HIS A 451 -5.34 -20.38 -2.07
N GLY A 452 -6.05 -19.74 -1.16
CA GLY A 452 -7.34 -20.26 -0.70
C GLY A 452 -8.34 -19.16 -0.41
N ASN A 453 -9.62 -19.54 -0.47
CA ASN A 453 -10.71 -18.71 0.01
C ASN A 453 -10.78 -18.88 1.53
N LEU A 454 -10.41 -17.84 2.26
CA LEU A 454 -10.34 -17.87 3.71
C LEU A 454 -11.57 -17.19 4.30
N ALA A 455 -12.77 -17.59 3.88
CA ALA A 455 -14.01 -16.88 4.25
C ALA A 455 -14.31 -16.86 5.76
N ASP A 456 -13.76 -17.81 6.51
CA ASP A 456 -13.96 -17.98 7.95
C ASP A 456 -12.79 -18.76 8.58
N ALA A 457 -12.84 -18.91 9.90
CA ALA A 457 -11.81 -19.58 10.66
C ALA A 457 -11.71 -21.09 10.41
N GLU A 458 -12.76 -21.74 9.90
CA GLU A 458 -12.73 -23.15 9.52
C GLU A 458 -12.00 -23.35 8.20
N SER A 459 -12.34 -22.53 7.21
CA SER A 459 -11.65 -22.47 5.91
C SER A 459 -10.17 -22.15 6.08
N LEU A 460 -9.83 -21.24 6.99
CA LEU A 460 -8.45 -20.95 7.39
C LEU A 460 -7.74 -22.18 7.97
N ALA A 461 -8.33 -22.84 8.96
CA ALA A 461 -7.73 -24.01 9.59
C ALA A 461 -7.51 -25.14 8.57
N TYR A 462 -8.48 -25.36 7.67
CA TYR A 462 -8.35 -26.31 6.58
C TYR A 462 -7.20 -25.92 5.64
N GLY A 463 -7.13 -24.67 5.20
CA GLY A 463 -6.06 -24.18 4.32
C GLY A 463 -4.67 -24.33 4.95
N LYS A 464 -4.53 -24.05 6.25
CA LYS A 464 -3.26 -24.28 6.97
C LYS A 464 -2.89 -25.76 7.05
N ALA A 465 -3.87 -26.64 7.29
CA ALA A 465 -3.63 -28.08 7.32
C ALA A 465 -3.22 -28.63 5.94
N GLN A 466 -3.83 -28.15 4.85
CA GLN A 466 -3.44 -28.49 3.48
C GLN A 466 -2.02 -28.01 3.17
N LEU A 467 -1.70 -26.76 3.49
CA LEU A 467 -0.35 -26.23 3.35
C LEU A 467 0.67 -27.07 4.15
N ALA A 468 0.34 -27.43 5.38
CA ALA A 468 1.21 -28.23 6.22
C ALA A 468 1.46 -29.64 5.66
N ALA A 469 0.42 -30.28 5.12
CA ALA A 469 0.54 -31.59 4.45
C ALA A 469 1.45 -31.50 3.22
N LYS A 470 1.18 -30.53 2.34
CA LYS A 470 1.98 -30.25 1.13
C LYS A 470 3.45 -29.99 1.45
N VAL A 471 3.72 -29.19 2.48
CA VAL A 471 5.08 -28.90 2.94
C VAL A 471 5.75 -30.17 3.44
N ALA A 472 5.08 -30.96 4.29
CA ALA A 472 5.66 -32.18 4.84
C ALA A 472 6.01 -33.19 3.73
N GLU A 473 5.15 -33.35 2.72
CA GLU A 473 5.42 -34.20 1.55
C GLU A 473 6.59 -33.68 0.71
N ALA A 474 6.65 -32.36 0.45
CA ALA A 474 7.76 -31.78 -0.29
C ALA A 474 9.10 -31.91 0.45
N LEU A 475 9.11 -31.74 1.78
CA LEU A 475 10.30 -31.94 2.61
C LEU A 475 10.76 -33.39 2.61
N VAL A 476 9.84 -34.35 2.60
CA VAL A 476 10.17 -35.78 2.44
C VAL A 476 10.84 -36.03 1.09
N SER A 477 10.24 -35.56 0.00
CA SER A 477 10.81 -35.73 -1.34
C SER A 477 12.18 -35.05 -1.49
N ALA A 478 12.38 -33.91 -0.83
CA ALA A 478 13.68 -33.25 -0.78
C ALA A 478 14.72 -34.11 -0.03
N VAL A 479 14.34 -34.78 1.06
CA VAL A 479 15.24 -35.63 1.83
C VAL A 479 15.55 -36.95 1.13
N GLU A 480 14.57 -37.58 0.45
CA GLU A 480 14.76 -38.81 -0.32
C GLU A 480 15.97 -38.72 -1.26
N ASN A 481 16.08 -37.59 -1.97
CA ASN A 481 17.13 -37.35 -2.96
C ASN A 481 18.47 -36.88 -2.37
N LEU A 482 18.53 -36.57 -1.08
CA LEU A 482 19.76 -36.14 -0.41
C LEU A 482 20.60 -37.35 0.03
N PRO A 483 21.95 -37.26 -0.07
CA PRO A 483 22.83 -38.24 0.57
C PRO A 483 22.56 -38.36 2.08
N LYS A 484 22.80 -39.55 2.66
CA LYS A 484 22.65 -39.77 4.11
C LYS A 484 23.56 -38.84 4.92
N GLU A 485 24.75 -38.55 4.40
CA GLU A 485 25.71 -37.61 4.97
C GLU A 485 25.71 -36.34 4.11
N THR A 486 24.74 -35.45 4.37
CA THR A 486 24.69 -34.12 3.74
C THR A 486 25.04 -33.05 4.76
N THR A 487 25.71 -31.98 4.35
CA THR A 487 25.92 -30.75 5.14
C THR A 487 24.78 -29.76 4.93
N THR A 488 23.91 -29.98 3.95
CA THR A 488 22.79 -29.09 3.65
C THR A 488 21.66 -29.30 4.64
N ARG A 489 21.06 -28.19 5.08
CA ARG A 489 19.92 -28.14 5.99
C ARG A 489 18.84 -27.22 5.43
N LEU A 490 17.59 -27.56 5.70
CA LEU A 490 16.44 -26.69 5.52
C LEU A 490 16.00 -26.18 6.88
N VAL A 491 16.28 -24.91 7.15
CA VAL A 491 16.00 -24.29 8.44
C VAL A 491 14.73 -23.47 8.33
N PHE A 492 13.78 -23.66 9.25
CA PHE A 492 12.56 -22.85 9.30
C PHE A 492 12.93 -21.37 9.45
N ALA A 493 12.37 -20.54 8.58
CA ALA A 493 12.65 -19.12 8.52
C ALA A 493 11.52 -18.34 9.19
N CYS A 494 10.32 -18.41 8.61
CA CYS A 494 9.13 -17.72 9.05
C CYS A 494 7.90 -18.28 8.34
N ALA A 495 6.73 -17.85 8.74
CA ALA A 495 5.44 -18.15 8.13
C ALA A 495 4.52 -16.92 8.22
N ILE A 496 3.37 -16.97 7.56
CA ILE A 496 2.38 -15.90 7.62
C ILE A 496 1.91 -15.59 9.06
N ASP A 497 1.94 -16.59 9.94
CA ASP A 497 1.51 -16.52 11.34
C ASP A 497 2.66 -16.62 12.35
N ASP A 498 3.91 -16.72 11.88
CA ASP A 498 5.11 -16.79 12.71
C ASP A 498 6.24 -15.94 12.08
N PRO A 499 6.55 -14.76 12.64
CA PRO A 499 7.53 -13.86 12.04
C PRO A 499 8.97 -14.39 12.06
N GLY A 500 9.29 -15.43 12.83
CA GLY A 500 10.64 -16.02 12.89
C GLY A 500 11.70 -15.19 13.63
N CYS A 501 11.41 -13.94 14.02
CA CYS A 501 12.41 -13.07 14.65
C CYS A 501 12.69 -13.35 16.14
N ASN A 502 12.05 -14.38 16.74
CA ASN A 502 12.31 -14.95 18.08
C ASN A 502 12.53 -13.96 19.25
N THR A 503 12.01 -12.74 19.14
CA THR A 503 11.93 -11.79 20.25
C THR A 503 10.86 -12.24 21.25
N ALA A 504 11.04 -12.01 22.55
CA ALA A 504 10.05 -12.32 23.60
C ALA A 504 8.64 -11.74 23.34
N ALA A 505 8.54 -10.76 22.43
CA ALA A 505 7.33 -10.41 21.70
C ALA A 505 7.21 -11.26 20.41
N GLU A 506 6.77 -12.52 20.55
CA GLU A 506 6.13 -13.24 19.45
C GLU A 506 5.04 -12.32 18.85
N SER A 507 4.82 -12.35 17.52
CA SER A 507 3.89 -11.49 16.74
C SER A 507 3.15 -10.42 17.56
N LEU A 508 3.33 -9.13 17.25
CA LEU A 508 2.70 -8.02 17.99
C LEU A 508 1.19 -8.24 18.18
N PHE A 509 0.60 -9.01 17.27
CA PHE A 509 -0.78 -9.43 17.25
C PHE A 509 -0.94 -10.96 17.33
N ALA A 510 -0.30 -11.63 18.30
CA ALA A 510 -0.32 -13.09 18.43
C ALA A 510 -1.74 -13.71 18.46
N GLY A 511 -2.74 -13.00 18.98
CA GLY A 511 -4.14 -13.44 18.95
C GLY A 511 -4.79 -13.51 17.57
N TRP A 512 -4.14 -12.97 16.53
CA TRP A 512 -4.58 -12.96 15.13
C TRP A 512 -4.01 -14.12 14.31
N GLN A 513 -3.30 -15.06 14.94
CA GLN A 513 -2.74 -16.24 14.24
C GLN A 513 -3.83 -17.13 13.64
N GLY A 514 -5.08 -17.04 14.08
CA GLY A 514 -6.19 -17.81 13.53
C GLY A 514 -6.10 -19.31 13.76
N GLY A 515 -5.61 -19.72 14.94
CA GLY A 515 -5.47 -21.11 15.36
C GLY A 515 -4.02 -21.55 15.50
N GLU A 516 -3.76 -22.84 15.30
CA GLU A 516 -2.42 -23.42 15.35
C GLU A 516 -1.51 -22.80 14.26
N ARG A 517 -0.22 -22.67 14.58
CA ARG A 517 0.78 -22.12 13.63
C ARG A 517 1.06 -23.12 12.52
N VAL A 518 1.26 -22.64 11.29
CA VAL A 518 1.59 -23.51 10.15
C VAL A 518 2.81 -24.37 10.46
N ARG A 519 3.85 -23.81 11.10
CA ARG A 519 5.05 -24.54 11.52
C ARG A 519 4.72 -25.75 12.39
N ASP A 520 3.82 -25.58 13.37
CA ASP A 520 3.50 -26.62 14.34
C ASP A 520 2.64 -27.71 13.70
N LEU A 521 1.75 -27.34 12.77
CA LEU A 521 0.99 -28.28 11.95
C LEU A 521 1.90 -29.15 11.06
N VAL A 522 2.94 -28.56 10.44
CA VAL A 522 3.94 -29.33 9.68
C VAL A 522 4.65 -30.34 10.59
N ARG A 523 5.09 -29.91 11.77
CA ARG A 523 5.76 -30.81 12.75
C ARG A 523 4.83 -31.92 13.21
N ALA A 524 3.57 -31.61 13.50
CA ALA A 524 2.57 -32.59 13.90
C ALA A 524 2.38 -33.64 12.79
N ARG A 525 2.26 -33.20 11.54
CA ARG A 525 2.12 -34.09 10.37
C ARG A 525 3.33 -35.01 10.19
N VAL A 526 4.54 -34.48 10.32
CA VAL A 526 5.77 -35.28 10.24
C VAL A 526 5.81 -36.35 11.35
N ARG A 527 5.51 -35.97 12.59
CA ARG A 527 5.48 -36.89 13.73
C ARG A 527 4.42 -37.97 13.59
N GLU A 528 3.23 -37.60 13.12
CA GLU A 528 2.12 -38.53 12.89
C GLU A 528 2.52 -39.63 11.91
N ARG A 529 3.07 -39.25 10.75
CA ARG A 529 3.46 -40.18 9.68
C ARG A 529 4.67 -41.03 10.08
N ALA A 530 5.65 -40.45 10.77
CA ALA A 530 6.77 -41.20 11.34
C ALA A 530 6.29 -42.21 12.39
N GLY A 531 5.33 -41.86 13.24
CA GLY A 531 4.70 -42.77 14.21
C GLY A 531 3.90 -43.91 13.57
N GLN A 532 3.43 -43.73 12.34
CA GLN A 532 2.81 -44.77 11.51
C GLN A 532 3.84 -45.70 10.84
N GLY A 533 5.14 -45.43 11.01
CA GLY A 533 6.24 -46.25 10.48
C GLY A 533 6.66 -45.92 9.05
N ASP A 534 6.27 -44.76 8.51
CA ASP A 534 6.69 -44.32 7.18
C ASP A 534 8.21 -43.97 7.20
N PRO A 535 9.06 -44.72 6.47
CA PRO A 535 10.52 -44.66 6.61
C PRO A 535 11.09 -43.28 6.25
N ASP A 536 10.50 -42.58 5.28
CA ASP A 536 11.02 -41.29 4.83
C ASP A 536 10.67 -40.17 5.82
N TYR A 537 9.51 -40.26 6.47
CA TYR A 537 9.16 -39.37 7.58
C TYR A 537 9.99 -39.65 8.84
N VAL A 538 10.29 -40.92 9.14
CA VAL A 538 11.22 -41.28 10.23
C VAL A 538 12.60 -40.69 9.95
N ARG A 539 13.09 -40.78 8.70
CA ARG A 539 14.35 -40.16 8.29
C ARG A 539 14.29 -38.63 8.42
N LEU A 540 13.22 -38.00 7.95
CA LEU A 540 13.04 -36.55 8.06
C LEU A 540 13.11 -36.09 9.51
N GLN A 541 12.50 -36.85 10.43
CA GLN A 541 12.49 -36.55 11.86
C GLN A 541 13.85 -36.75 12.54
N THR A 542 14.65 -37.73 12.09
CA THR A 542 15.89 -38.16 12.78
C THR A 542 17.17 -37.63 12.16
N SER A 543 17.17 -37.31 10.87
CA SER A 543 18.37 -36.91 10.11
C SER A 543 18.89 -35.52 10.43
N GLY A 544 18.09 -34.67 11.09
CA GLY A 544 18.42 -33.27 11.35
C GLY A 544 18.46 -32.40 10.08
N VAL A 545 18.06 -32.93 8.91
CA VAL A 545 18.08 -32.19 7.64
C VAL A 545 17.10 -31.01 7.69
N VAL A 546 15.95 -31.17 8.34
CA VAL A 546 15.01 -30.07 8.58
C VAL A 546 15.07 -29.62 10.03
N ILE A 547 15.27 -28.32 10.24
CA ILE A 547 15.39 -27.72 11.57
C ILE A 547 14.25 -26.72 11.76
N PHE A 548 13.26 -27.05 12.60
CA PHE A 548 12.13 -26.17 12.90
C PHE A 548 12.43 -25.14 14.00
N GLU A 549 13.33 -25.49 14.92
CA GLU A 549 13.76 -24.65 16.04
C GLU A 549 15.29 -24.56 16.02
N PRO A 550 15.85 -23.68 15.19
CA PRO A 550 17.29 -23.48 15.14
C PRO A 550 17.84 -22.99 16.48
N ASP A 551 18.85 -23.71 16.97
CA ASP A 551 19.56 -23.38 18.19
C ASP A 551 20.59 -22.26 17.99
N GLY A 552 20.80 -21.46 19.05
CA GLY A 552 21.83 -20.43 19.10
C GLY A 552 21.30 -19.00 19.21
N ALA A 553 21.92 -18.21 20.10
CA ALA A 553 21.58 -16.81 20.32
C ALA A 553 21.69 -15.95 19.04
N ALA A 554 22.58 -16.33 18.10
CA ALA A 554 22.78 -15.63 16.84
C ALA A 554 21.59 -15.80 15.85
N TRP A 555 20.98 -16.98 15.77
CA TRP A 555 19.76 -17.15 14.97
C TRP A 555 18.53 -16.57 15.67
N ARG A 556 18.48 -16.65 17.01
CA ARG A 556 17.37 -16.15 17.84
C ARG A 556 17.26 -14.62 17.86
N ALA A 557 18.35 -13.90 17.60
CA ALA A 557 18.34 -12.44 17.53
C ALA A 557 18.05 -11.96 16.10
N ALA A 558 16.79 -12.08 15.65
CA ALA A 558 16.30 -11.57 14.36
C ALA A 558 17.22 -11.90 13.15
N HIS A 559 17.29 -13.17 12.78
CA HIS A 559 18.03 -13.61 11.59
C HIS A 559 17.53 -12.92 10.31
N ASP A 560 18.40 -12.81 9.30
CA ASP A 560 18.17 -12.12 8.03
C ASP A 560 17.01 -12.70 7.21
N TYR A 561 16.46 -13.85 7.59
CA TYR A 561 15.35 -14.52 6.91
C TYR A 561 14.03 -14.50 7.68
N SER A 562 13.96 -13.71 8.75
CA SER A 562 12.71 -13.44 9.45
C SER A 562 11.77 -12.65 8.55
N ALA A 563 10.46 -12.72 8.81
CA ALA A 563 9.45 -12.08 7.97
C ALA A 563 9.69 -10.56 7.82
N CYS A 564 10.17 -9.90 8.87
CA CYS A 564 10.51 -8.47 8.87
C CYS A 564 11.81 -8.12 8.12
N ALA A 565 12.58 -9.11 7.68
CA ALA A 565 13.76 -8.93 6.84
C ALA A 565 13.50 -9.22 5.36
N LEU A 566 12.42 -9.95 5.03
CA LEU A 566 12.01 -10.23 3.65
C LEU A 566 11.88 -8.99 2.74
N PRO A 567 11.40 -7.82 3.20
CA PRO A 567 11.43 -6.60 2.38
C PRO A 567 12.81 -6.28 1.79
N ASP A 568 13.89 -6.50 2.54
CA ASP A 568 15.25 -6.22 2.07
C ASP A 568 15.66 -7.21 0.98
N HIS A 569 15.23 -8.46 1.08
CA HIS A 569 15.49 -9.49 0.07
C HIS A 569 14.78 -9.17 -1.23
N VAL A 570 13.52 -8.75 -1.13
CA VAL A 570 12.71 -8.33 -2.29
C VAL A 570 13.31 -7.09 -2.94
N ALA A 571 13.66 -6.07 -2.16
CA ALA A 571 14.30 -4.86 -2.68
C ALA A 571 15.63 -5.14 -3.40
N LEU A 572 16.45 -6.05 -2.84
CA LEU A 572 17.72 -6.43 -3.48
C LEU A 572 17.50 -7.24 -4.76
N HIS A 573 16.48 -8.10 -4.79
CA HIS A 573 16.08 -8.82 -6.01
C HIS A 573 15.63 -7.84 -7.10
N TYR A 574 14.77 -6.86 -6.76
CA TYR A 574 14.36 -5.79 -7.66
C TYR A 574 15.53 -5.02 -8.23
N LYS A 575 16.42 -4.54 -7.36
CA LYS A 575 17.63 -3.82 -7.78
C LYS A 575 18.49 -4.66 -8.75
N THR A 576 18.67 -5.94 -8.46
CA THR A 576 19.46 -6.85 -9.31
C THR A 576 18.79 -7.07 -10.67
N MET A 577 17.46 -7.10 -10.71
CA MET A 577 16.69 -7.21 -11.94
C MET A 577 16.84 -5.95 -12.81
N ASP A 578 16.81 -4.75 -12.20
CA ASP A 578 16.88 -3.48 -12.92
C ASP A 578 18.31 -3.11 -13.36
N ASP A 579 19.31 -3.26 -12.48
CA ASP A 579 20.72 -2.94 -12.79
C ASP A 579 21.22 -3.73 -14.01
N GLU A 580 20.82 -5.01 -14.11
CA GLU A 580 21.25 -5.89 -15.20
C GLU A 580 20.45 -5.64 -16.50
N ALA A 581 19.20 -5.16 -16.42
CA ALA A 581 18.41 -4.76 -17.58
C ALA A 581 18.97 -3.51 -18.29
N VAL A 582 19.67 -2.62 -17.56
CA VAL A 582 20.34 -1.46 -18.14
C VAL A 582 21.65 -1.84 -18.84
N THR A 583 22.24 -2.99 -18.51
CA THR A 583 23.50 -3.47 -19.08
C THR A 583 23.37 -4.43 -20.26
N ALA A 584 22.17 -4.98 -20.48
CA ALA A 584 21.81 -5.81 -21.62
C ALA A 584 21.32 -4.95 -22.80
#